data_AF-A0A1J9R4N8-F1
#
_entry.id   AF-A0A1J9R4N8-F1
#
_cell.length_a   1.000
_cell.length_b   1.000
_cell.length_c   1.000
_cell.angle_alpha   90.00
_cell.angle_beta   90.00
_cell.angle_gamma   90.00
#
_symmetry.space_group_name_H-M   'P 1'
#
loop_
_entity.id
_entity.type
_entity.pdbx_description
1 polymer ?
#
loop_
_entity_poly.entity_id
_entity_poly.type
_entity_poly.pdbx_seq_one_letter_code
_entity_poly.pdbx_strand_id
1 'polypeptide(L)'
;GLIKSNVRQEQQEGVRLLSEIFKSAHERRRECLYYLALGNYKLGNYGEARRYNDLLLDHEPGNLQAASLRTLIDDKVAKEGLVGVAILGGVALAAGVVGGLIMKGAKRR
;
A
#
# COMPACT_ATOMS: atom_id res chain seq x y z
N GLY A 1 -17.62 7.27 10.90
CA GLY A 1 -17.54 5.93 10.29
C GLY A 1 -16.32 5.22 10.83
N LEU A 2 -16.49 3.95 11.24
CA LEU A 2 -15.51 3.17 12.02
C LEU A 2 -14.08 3.18 11.43
N ILE A 3 -13.94 2.99 10.11
CA ILE A 3 -12.64 3.04 9.39
C ILE A 3 -11.92 4.39 9.54
N LYS A 4 -12.67 5.50 9.59
CA LYS A 4 -12.11 6.86 9.66
C LYS A 4 -11.74 7.27 11.09
N SER A 5 -12.20 6.52 12.10
CA SER A 5 -11.86 6.76 13.50
C SER A 5 -10.35 6.70 13.75
N ASN A 6 -9.90 7.27 14.86
CA ASN A 6 -8.54 7.13 15.39
C ASN A 6 -8.44 6.01 16.45
N VAL A 7 -9.57 5.43 16.86
CA VAL A 7 -9.60 4.32 17.81
C VAL A 7 -9.33 3.01 17.06
N ARG A 8 -8.25 2.32 17.43
CA ARG A 8 -7.82 1.08 16.75
C ARG A 8 -8.90 -0.02 16.77
N GLN A 9 -9.60 -0.18 17.88
CA GLN A 9 -10.69 -1.17 18.00
C GLN A 9 -11.84 -0.87 17.04
N GLU A 10 -12.22 0.41 16.91
CA GLU A 10 -13.24 0.81 15.93
C GLU A 10 -12.79 0.55 14.50
N GLN A 11 -11.53 0.83 14.18
CA GLN A 11 -10.98 0.52 12.84
C GLN A 11 -11.02 -0.98 12.54
N GLN A 12 -10.63 -1.83 13.51
CA GLN A 12 -10.71 -3.29 13.37
C GLN A 12 -12.13 -3.76 13.11
N GLU A 13 -13.08 -3.27 13.90
CA GLU A 13 -14.49 -3.60 13.74
C GLU A 13 -15.03 -3.11 12.38
N GLY A 14 -14.65 -1.90 11.97
CA GLY A 14 -14.98 -1.36 10.66
C GLY A 14 -14.47 -2.23 9.51
N VAL A 15 -13.22 -2.70 9.59
CA VAL A 15 -12.65 -3.61 8.58
C VAL A 15 -13.37 -4.95 8.57
N ARG A 16 -13.71 -5.50 9.74
CA ARG A 16 -14.46 -6.76 9.86
C ARG A 16 -15.82 -6.67 9.18
N LEU A 17 -16.63 -5.69 9.58
CA LEU A 17 -17.97 -5.47 9.03
C LEU A 17 -17.91 -5.24 7.51
N LEU A 18 -16.97 -4.41 7.05
CA LEU A 18 -16.82 -4.12 5.64
C LEU A 18 -16.37 -5.36 4.83
N SER A 19 -15.56 -6.23 5.43
CA SER A 19 -15.15 -7.49 4.81
C SER A 19 -16.31 -8.47 4.67
N GLU A 20 -17.22 -8.51 5.65
CA GLU A 20 -18.45 -9.31 5.59
C GLU A 20 -19.40 -8.80 4.50
N ILE A 21 -19.56 -7.48 4.38
CA ILE A 21 -20.33 -6.84 3.31
C ILE A 21 -19.71 -7.16 1.94
N PHE A 22 -18.39 -7.05 1.82
CA PHE A 22 -17.67 -7.34 0.58
C PHE A 22 -17.86 -8.80 0.11
N LYS A 23 -17.90 -9.75 1.03
CA LYS A 23 -18.14 -11.16 0.73
C LYS A 23 -19.58 -11.42 0.28
N SER A 24 -20.55 -10.82 0.95
CA SER A 24 -21.99 -11.06 0.71
C SER A 24 -22.55 -10.28 -0.49
N ALA A 25 -22.11 -9.05 -0.74
CA ALA A 25 -22.67 -8.18 -1.77
C ALA A 25 -21.71 -7.98 -2.96
N HIS A 26 -21.76 -8.88 -3.94
CA HIS A 26 -20.87 -8.87 -5.10
C HIS A 26 -20.98 -7.57 -5.94
N GLU A 27 -22.17 -7.00 -6.05
CA GLU A 27 -22.44 -5.78 -6.83
C GLU A 27 -21.80 -4.52 -6.22
N ARG A 28 -21.62 -4.48 -4.89
CA ARG A 28 -21.08 -3.33 -4.14
C ARG A 28 -19.60 -3.46 -3.78
N ARG A 29 -18.92 -4.49 -4.31
CA ARG A 29 -17.52 -4.77 -4.00
C ARG A 29 -16.60 -3.59 -4.32
N ARG A 30 -16.80 -2.95 -5.47
CA ARG A 30 -15.97 -1.82 -5.92
C ARG A 30 -15.96 -0.67 -4.92
N GLU A 31 -17.13 -0.28 -4.42
CA GLU A 31 -17.28 0.80 -3.43
C GLU A 31 -16.58 0.49 -2.10
N CYS A 32 -16.46 -0.79 -1.74
CA CYS A 32 -15.84 -1.22 -0.50
C CYS A 32 -14.31 -1.28 -0.58
N LEU A 33 -13.73 -1.46 -1.78
CA LEU A 33 -12.29 -1.69 -1.95
C LEU A 33 -11.45 -0.57 -1.36
N TYR A 34 -11.82 0.69 -1.62
CA TYR A 34 -11.08 1.84 -1.10
C TYR A 34 -11.04 1.85 0.43
N TYR A 35 -12.19 1.60 1.07
CA TYR A 35 -12.29 1.62 2.53
C TYR A 35 -11.63 0.40 3.18
N LEU A 36 -11.64 -0.77 2.52
CA LEU A 36 -10.87 -1.94 2.96
C LEU A 36 -9.36 -1.69 2.87
N ALA A 37 -8.90 -1.09 1.78
CA ALA A 37 -7.50 -0.70 1.63
C ALA A 37 -7.08 0.30 2.72
N LEU A 38 -7.86 1.37 2.90
CA LEU A 38 -7.60 2.42 3.90
C LEU A 38 -7.61 1.87 5.34
N GLY A 39 -8.58 1.00 5.66
CA GLY A 39 -8.68 0.37 6.97
C GLY A 39 -7.47 -0.52 7.28
N ASN A 40 -7.08 -1.37 6.32
CA ASN A 40 -5.89 -2.21 6.48
C ASN A 40 -4.61 -1.37 6.57
N TYR A 41 -4.49 -0.29 5.80
CA TYR A 41 -3.36 0.65 5.91
C TYR A 41 -3.24 1.25 7.31
N LYS A 42 -4.36 1.74 7.87
CA LYS A 42 -4.40 2.31 9.24
C LYS A 42 -4.04 1.27 10.32
N LEU A 43 -4.40 0.01 10.10
CA LEU A 43 -4.11 -1.08 11.04
C LEU A 43 -2.66 -1.60 10.96
N GLY A 44 -1.90 -1.22 9.92
CA GLY A 44 -0.54 -1.69 9.65
C GLY A 44 -0.50 -2.93 8.75
N ASN A 45 -1.64 -3.38 8.22
CA ASN A 45 -1.73 -4.54 7.34
C ASN A 45 -1.43 -4.15 5.88
N TYR A 46 -0.20 -3.70 5.62
CA TYR A 46 0.16 -3.07 4.33
C TYR A 46 0.01 -4.00 3.12
N GLY A 47 0.24 -5.31 3.28
CA GLY A 47 0.03 -6.29 2.20
C GLY A 47 -1.42 -6.36 1.73
N GLU A 48 -2.37 -6.48 2.67
CA GLU A 48 -3.80 -6.47 2.35
C GLU A 48 -4.26 -5.10 1.86
N ALA A 49 -3.73 -4.02 2.45
CA ALA A 49 -4.02 -2.66 2.00
C ALA A 49 -3.68 -2.49 0.50
N ARG A 50 -2.48 -2.93 0.10
CA ARG A 50 -2.03 -2.92 -1.29
C ARG A 50 -2.94 -3.75 -2.18
N ARG A 51 -3.23 -5.00 -1.78
CA ARG A 51 -4.05 -5.93 -2.56
C ARG A 51 -5.43 -5.36 -2.90
N TYR A 52 -6.12 -4.78 -1.91
CA TYR A 52 -7.42 -4.14 -2.16
C TYR A 52 -7.31 -2.88 -3.01
N ASN A 53 -6.25 -2.08 -2.82
CA ASN A 53 -6.04 -0.86 -3.57
C ASN A 53 -5.68 -1.10 -5.04
N ASP A 54 -4.86 -2.11 -5.32
CA ASP A 54 -4.51 -2.52 -6.68
C ASP A 54 -5.74 -3.06 -7.42
N LEU A 55 -6.55 -3.90 -6.75
CA LEU A 55 -7.82 -4.37 -7.33
C LEU A 55 -8.78 -3.21 -7.67
N LEU A 56 -8.78 -2.14 -6.86
CA LEU A 56 -9.56 -0.94 -7.17
C LEU A 56 -9.01 -0.22 -8.40
N LEU A 57 -7.69 -0.06 -8.49
CA LEU A 57 -7.05 0.59 -9.64
C LEU A 57 -7.16 -0.21 -10.94
N ASP A 58 -7.24 -1.54 -10.86
CA ASP A 58 -7.52 -2.39 -12.02
C ASP A 58 -8.94 -2.14 -12.57
N HIS A 59 -9.89 -1.82 -11.70
CA HIS A 59 -11.26 -1.46 -12.09
C HIS A 59 -11.43 0.01 -12.44
N GLU A 60 -10.72 0.90 -11.76
CA GLU A 60 -10.79 2.35 -11.91
C GLU A 60 -9.39 2.97 -11.98
N PRO A 61 -8.68 2.84 -13.12
CA PRO A 61 -7.29 3.31 -13.25
C PRO A 61 -7.11 4.81 -13.01
N GLY A 62 -8.15 5.60 -13.28
CA GLY A 62 -8.17 7.06 -13.06
C GLY A 62 -8.51 7.49 -11.63
N ASN A 63 -8.67 6.56 -10.69
CA ASN A 63 -9.06 6.89 -9.32
C ASN A 63 -7.89 7.52 -8.55
N LEU A 64 -7.89 8.86 -8.48
CA LEU A 64 -6.83 9.64 -7.81
C LEU A 64 -6.70 9.34 -6.32
N GLN A 65 -7.80 8.95 -5.65
CA GLN A 65 -7.75 8.60 -4.22
C GLN A 65 -7.01 7.28 -4.02
N ALA A 66 -7.30 6.27 -4.85
CA ALA A 66 -6.61 4.99 -4.82
C ALA A 66 -5.14 5.11 -5.23
N ALA A 67 -4.83 5.96 -6.23
CA ALA A 67 -3.46 6.25 -6.62
C ALA A 67 -2.66 6.90 -5.47
N SER A 68 -3.24 7.90 -4.80
CA SER A 68 -2.61 8.55 -3.64
C SER A 68 -2.41 7.57 -2.48
N LEU A 69 -3.39 6.70 -2.21
CA LEU A 69 -3.28 5.67 -1.19
C LEU A 69 -2.20 4.64 -1.52
N ARG A 70 -2.00 4.29 -2.81
CA ARG A 70 -0.92 3.39 -3.24
C ARG A 70 0.44 3.92 -2.84
N THR A 71 0.71 5.19 -3.13
CA THR A 71 1.97 5.85 -2.75
C THR A 71 2.20 5.81 -1.24
N LEU A 72 1.18 6.11 -0.45
CA LEU A 72 1.29 6.05 1.02
C LEU A 72 1.59 4.64 1.54
N ILE A 73 0.99 3.61 0.92
CA ILE A 73 1.27 2.21 1.25
C ILE A 73 2.71 1.86 0.90
N ASP A 74 3.16 2.21 -0.31
CA ASP A 74 4.52 1.94 -0.79
C ASP A 74 5.58 2.59 0.10
N ASP A 75 5.38 3.85 0.49
CA ASP A 75 6.27 4.57 1.41
C ASP A 75 6.37 3.88 2.78
N LYS A 76 5.25 3.36 3.30
CA LYS A 76 5.24 2.63 4.58
C LYS A 76 5.97 1.30 4.50
N VAL A 77 5.72 0.52 3.44
CA VAL A 77 6.40 -0.76 3.21
C VAL A 77 7.92 -0.56 3.09
N ALA A 78 8.34 0.46 2.33
CA ALA A 78 9.75 0.81 2.17
C ALA A 78 10.38 1.21 3.52
N LYS A 79 9.69 2.03 4.31
CA LYS A 79 10.18 2.51 5.61
C LYS A 79 10.30 1.39 6.65
N GLU A 80 9.36 0.46 6.67
CA GLU A 80 9.35 -0.64 7.65
C GLU A 80 10.27 -1.81 7.27
N GLY A 81 10.98 -1.71 6.13
CA GLY A 81 11.87 -2.79 5.69
C GLY A 81 11.12 -4.10 5.43
N LEU A 82 9.82 -4.01 5.11
CA LEU A 82 8.99 -5.14 4.71
C LEU A 82 9.36 -5.55 3.26
N VAL A 83 10.56 -6.12 3.12
CA VAL A 83 11.18 -6.57 1.85
C VAL A 83 10.45 -7.79 1.25
N GLY A 84 9.40 -8.31 1.89
CA GLY A 84 8.67 -9.51 1.47
C GLY A 84 7.65 -9.31 0.34
N VAL A 85 7.23 -8.08 0.05
CA VAL A 85 6.46 -7.78 -1.17
C VAL A 85 7.46 -7.24 -2.17
N ALA A 86 7.94 -8.08 -3.10
CA ALA A 86 8.85 -7.64 -4.15
C ALA A 86 8.16 -6.54 -4.98
N ILE A 87 8.50 -5.28 -4.69
CA ILE A 87 8.05 -4.11 -5.45
C ILE A 87 8.92 -4.02 -6.70
N LEU A 88 8.64 -4.87 -7.69
CA LEU A 88 9.12 -4.70 -9.06
C LEU A 88 8.11 -3.83 -9.80
N GLY A 89 8.18 -2.53 -9.54
CA GLY A 89 7.27 -1.51 -10.06
C GLY A 89 7.98 -0.20 -10.38
N GLY A 90 9.09 -0.26 -11.12
CA GLY A 90 9.51 0.81 -12.04
C GLY A 90 10.06 2.14 -11.50
N VAL A 91 9.97 2.47 -10.20
CA VAL A 91 10.59 3.73 -9.68
C VAL A 91 11.45 3.44 -8.47
N ALA A 92 12.71 3.10 -8.71
CA ALA A 92 13.76 3.19 -7.71
C ALA A 92 14.13 4.68 -7.56
N LEU A 93 13.60 5.34 -6.53
CA LEU A 93 14.12 6.65 -6.14
C LEU A 93 15.57 6.47 -5.68
N ALA A 94 16.49 6.93 -6.51
CA ALA A 94 17.94 6.86 -6.34
C ALA A 94 18.40 7.68 -5.11
N ALA A 95 18.36 7.07 -3.94
CA ALA A 95 19.08 7.59 -2.77
C ALA A 95 20.56 7.19 -2.88
N GLY A 96 21.37 7.96 -3.63
CA GLY A 96 22.82 7.70 -3.62
C GLY A 96 23.72 8.35 -4.68
N VAL A 97 23.37 9.47 -5.30
CA VAL A 97 24.27 10.13 -6.29
C VAL A 97 24.98 11.38 -5.74
N VAL A 98 24.90 11.63 -4.43
CA VAL A 98 25.64 12.74 -3.81
C VAL A 98 26.54 12.22 -2.69
N GLY A 99 27.65 11.60 -3.08
CA GLY A 99 28.69 11.11 -2.17
C GLY A 99 29.77 10.40 -2.97
N GLY A 100 30.69 11.15 -3.54
CA GLY A 100 31.63 10.65 -4.53
C GLY A 100 32.65 9.61 -4.03
N LEU A 101 33.44 9.18 -5.00
CA LEU A 101 34.86 8.88 -4.88
C LEU A 101 35.30 7.44 -4.51
N ILE A 102 36.04 6.86 -5.48
CA ILE A 102 37.39 6.31 -5.28
C ILE A 102 37.46 5.00 -4.49
N MET A 103 37.46 3.87 -5.21
CA MET A 103 38.59 2.93 -5.21
C MET A 103 38.31 1.75 -6.14
N LYS A 104 39.39 1.14 -6.63
CA LYS A 104 39.44 -0.23 -7.22
C LYS A 104 39.32 -0.35 -8.75
N GLY A 105 39.87 0.62 -9.47
CA GLY A 105 40.46 0.39 -10.82
C GLY A 105 41.98 0.15 -10.77
N ALA A 106 42.59 0.14 -9.58
CA ALA A 106 44.01 -0.19 -9.45
C ALA A 106 44.21 -1.71 -9.44
N LYS A 107 44.96 -2.18 -10.46
CA LYS A 107 45.86 -3.34 -10.44
C LYS A 107 45.24 -4.70 -10.78
N ARG A 108 45.57 -5.19 -11.99
CA ARG A 108 46.14 -6.53 -12.31
C ARG A 108 46.35 -6.56 -13.83
N ARG A 109 47.59 -6.33 -14.26
CA ARG A 109 48.53 -7.30 -14.87
C ARG A 109 48.20 -7.58 -16.33
#